data_AF-A0A959C9N1-F1
#
_entry.id   AF-A0A959C9N1-F1
#
_cell.length_a   1.000
_cell.length_b   1.000
_cell.length_c   1.000
_cell.angle_alpha   90.00
_cell.angle_beta   90.00
_cell.angle_gamma   90.00
#
_symmetry.space_group_name_H-M   'P 1'
#
loop_
_entity.id
_entity.type
_entity.pdbx_description
1 polymer ?
#
loop_
_entity_poly.entity_id
_entity_poly.type
_entity_poly.pdbx_seq_one_letter_code
_entity_poly.pdbx_strand_id
1 'polypeptide(L)'
;MNKTAILCFLLLPAAVWCQSDPPKAAGNYSILAIPFTEVHLNDHFWEPRIETVQQVSIPHIIRQCEETGRIRNFEVASGNAEGGFCSVFPFDDSDVYKTIEAAS
;
A
#
# COMPACT_ATOMS: atom_id res chain seq x y z
N MET A 1 57.77 30.60 -15.28
CA MET A 1 57.25 31.78 -15.98
C MET A 1 55.94 31.36 -16.66
N ASN A 2 54.78 31.51 -16.02
CA ASN A 2 53.87 32.67 -16.07
C ASN A 2 53.43 32.97 -17.53
N LYS A 3 52.18 33.12 -17.95
CA LYS A 3 50.80 33.21 -17.43
C LYS A 3 49.93 32.63 -18.58
N THR A 4 48.71 32.14 -18.39
CA THR A 4 47.49 32.97 -18.55
C THR A 4 46.29 32.04 -18.31
N ALA A 5 45.40 32.46 -17.41
CA ALA A 5 44.12 31.85 -17.13
C ALA A 5 43.16 31.96 -18.33
N ILE A 6 42.23 31.02 -18.47
CA ILE A 6 40.83 31.32 -18.77
C ILE A 6 39.99 30.21 -18.14
N LEU A 7 39.14 30.64 -17.21
CA LEU A 7 38.03 29.89 -16.66
C LEU A 7 37.10 29.44 -17.80
N CYS A 8 36.80 28.14 -17.84
CA CYS A 8 35.54 27.63 -18.35
C CYS A 8 35.01 26.64 -17.32
N PHE A 9 34.42 27.15 -16.24
CA PHE A 9 33.56 26.37 -15.35
C PHE A 9 32.24 26.20 -16.09
N LEU A 10 32.20 25.25 -17.03
CA LEU A 10 30.96 24.84 -17.68
C LEU A 10 30.09 24.16 -16.62
N LEU A 11 29.04 24.87 -16.22
CA LEU A 11 27.86 24.35 -15.56
C LEU A 11 27.33 23.13 -16.34
N LEU A 12 27.68 21.94 -15.89
CA LEU A 12 26.91 20.75 -16.21
C LEU A 12 25.72 20.72 -15.25
N PRO A 13 24.47 20.83 -15.73
CA PRO A 13 23.35 20.46 -14.89
C PRO A 13 23.53 18.97 -14.61
N ALA A 14 23.65 18.61 -13.33
CA ALA A 14 23.38 17.26 -12.90
C ALA A 14 21.92 17.01 -13.28
N ALA A 15 21.70 16.47 -14.47
CA ALA A 15 20.47 15.79 -14.80
C ALA A 15 20.36 14.70 -13.75
N VAL A 16 19.56 14.96 -12.72
CA VAL A 16 19.06 13.92 -11.83
C VAL A 16 18.26 13.02 -12.76
N TRP A 17 18.94 12.00 -13.27
CA TRP A 17 18.30 10.84 -13.82
C TRP A 17 17.50 10.26 -12.67
N CYS A 18 16.21 10.59 -12.63
CA CYS A 18 15.24 9.80 -11.91
C CYS A 18 15.15 8.49 -12.69
N GLN A 19 16.11 7.59 -12.44
CA GLN A 19 16.07 6.24 -12.93
C GLN A 19 14.99 5.55 -12.10
N SER A 20 13.77 5.55 -12.60
CA SER A 20 12.77 4.59 -12.14
C SER A 20 13.32 3.22 -12.51
N ASP A 21 13.87 2.50 -11.53
CA ASP A 21 14.25 1.11 -11.73
C ASP A 21 13.02 0.37 -12.28
N PRO A 22 13.13 -0.34 -13.41
CA PRO A 22 12.02 -1.14 -13.89
C PRO A 22 11.64 -2.15 -12.79
N PRO A 23 10.34 -2.44 -12.61
CA PRO A 23 9.90 -3.38 -11.59
C PRO A 23 10.68 -4.69 -11.74
N LYS A 24 11.41 -5.05 -10.68
CA LYS A 24 12.26 -6.24 -10.64
C LYS A 24 11.38 -7.44 -10.93
N ALA A 25 11.57 -8.06 -12.11
CA ALA A 25 10.76 -9.19 -12.57
C ALA A 25 10.63 -10.24 -11.46
N ALA A 26 9.40 -10.54 -11.07
CA ALA A 26 9.09 -11.49 -10.03
C ALA A 26 9.32 -12.93 -10.54
N GLY A 27 10.44 -13.54 -10.14
CA GLY A 27 10.68 -14.99 -10.25
C GLY A 27 10.81 -15.58 -11.67
N ASN A 28 11.09 -16.89 -11.72
CA ASN A 28 11.30 -17.67 -12.95
C ASN A 28 10.00 -17.94 -13.75
N TYR A 29 9.02 -17.04 -13.70
CA TYR A 29 7.76 -17.19 -14.42
C TYR A 29 7.92 -16.73 -15.88
N SER A 30 7.42 -17.53 -16.82
CA SER A 30 7.48 -17.22 -18.25
C SER A 30 6.49 -16.14 -18.68
N ILE A 31 5.50 -15.81 -17.83
CA ILE A 31 4.50 -14.78 -18.05
C ILE A 31 4.54 -13.84 -16.85
N LEU A 32 4.64 -12.54 -17.11
CA LEU A 32 4.66 -11.51 -16.08
C LEU A 32 3.27 -10.89 -15.94
N ALA A 33 2.85 -10.66 -14.69
CA ALA A 33 1.63 -9.91 -14.40
C ALA A 33 1.85 -8.42 -14.68
N ILE A 34 0.80 -7.75 -15.15
CA ILE A 34 0.76 -6.29 -15.23
C ILE A 34 0.30 -5.78 -13.85
N PRO A 35 1.05 -4.87 -13.20
CA PRO A 35 0.63 -4.29 -11.93
C PRO A 35 -0.74 -3.60 -12.05
N PHE A 36 -1.59 -3.73 -11.04
CA PHE A 36 -2.92 -3.10 -11.09
C PHE A 36 -2.85 -1.56 -11.16
N THR A 37 -1.75 -0.96 -10.69
CA THR A 37 -1.47 0.48 -10.80
C THR A 37 -1.26 0.96 -12.24
N GLU A 38 -0.99 0.06 -13.19
CA GLU A 38 -0.85 0.36 -14.62
C GLU A 38 -2.17 0.15 -15.39
N VAL A 39 -3.23 -0.30 -14.72
CA VAL A 39 -4.53 -0.62 -15.35
C VAL A 39 -5.62 0.26 -14.74
N HIS A 40 -6.25 1.10 -15.57
CA HIS A 40 -7.37 1.94 -15.17
C HIS A 40 -8.69 1.37 -15.71
N LEU A 41 -9.62 1.04 -14.81
CA LEU A 41 -10.94 0.51 -15.15
C LEU A 41 -11.97 1.65 -15.14
N ASN A 42 -12.42 2.06 -16.34
CA ASN A 42 -13.36 3.18 -16.54
C ASN A 42 -14.64 2.68 -17.25
N ASP A 43 -15.11 1.49 -16.89
CA ASP A 43 -16.27 0.86 -17.49
C ASP A 43 -17.49 0.87 -16.54
N HIS A 44 -18.68 0.71 -17.10
CA HIS A 44 -19.94 0.80 -16.34
C HIS A 44 -20.18 -0.35 -15.34
N PHE A 45 -19.36 -1.40 -15.36
CA PHE A 45 -19.51 -2.56 -14.50
C PHE A 45 -18.50 -2.52 -13.33
N TRP A 46 -17.21 -2.38 -13.59
CA TRP A 46 -16.18 -2.48 -12.56
C TRP A 46 -15.91 -1.19 -11.82
N GLU A 47 -15.91 -0.05 -12.50
CA GLU A 47 -15.67 1.26 -11.88
C GLU A 47 -16.60 1.51 -10.68
N PRO A 48 -17.95 1.41 -10.79
CA PRO A 48 -18.84 1.64 -9.65
C PRO A 48 -18.67 0.63 -8.50
N ARG A 49 -18.14 -0.57 -8.78
CA ARG A 49 -17.87 -1.57 -7.73
C ARG A 49 -16.64 -1.21 -6.92
N ILE A 50 -15.58 -0.73 -7.59
CA ILE A 50 -14.37 -0.26 -6.93
C ILE A 50 -14.71 0.95 -6.05
N GLU A 51 -15.49 1.90 -6.58
CA GLU A 51 -16.00 3.03 -5.80
C GLU A 51 -16.80 2.58 -4.57
N THR A 52 -17.69 1.59 -4.73
CA THR A 52 -18.45 1.04 -3.61
C THR A 52 -17.54 0.40 -2.55
N VAL A 53 -16.53 -0.36 -2.97
CA VAL A 53 -15.55 -0.97 -2.05
C VAL A 53 -14.83 0.12 -1.25
N GLN A 54 -14.38 1.19 -1.92
CA GLN A 54 -13.64 2.29 -1.30
C GLN A 54 -14.50 3.13 -0.35
N GLN A 55 -15.68 3.55 -0.81
CA GLN A 55 -16.51 4.53 -0.08
C GLN A 55 -17.45 3.91 0.95
N VAL A 56 -17.80 2.63 0.78
CA VAL A 56 -18.81 1.96 1.61
C VAL A 56 -18.24 0.75 2.33
N SER A 57 -17.69 -0.22 1.59
CA SER A 57 -17.31 -1.52 2.16
C SER A 57 -16.15 -1.40 3.14
N ILE A 58 -15.05 -0.73 2.78
CA ILE A 58 -13.88 -0.59 3.66
C ILE A 58 -14.25 0.11 4.98
N PRO A 59 -14.90 1.29 4.98
CA PRO A 59 -15.33 1.93 6.23
C PRO A 59 -16.30 1.08 7.05
N HIS A 60 -17.20 0.33 6.40
CA HIS A 60 -18.11 -0.58 7.09
C HIS A 60 -17.36 -1.72 7.77
N ILE A 61 -16.42 -2.36 7.08
CA ILE A 61 -15.65 -3.48 7.64
C ILE A 61 -14.77 -3.01 8.80
N ILE A 62 -14.15 -1.83 8.71
CA ILE A 62 -13.39 -1.26 9.84
C ILE A 62 -14.29 -1.11 11.07
N ARG A 63 -15.49 -0.53 10.92
CA ARG A 63 -16.46 -0.45 12.02
C ARG A 63 -16.84 -1.83 12.56
N GLN A 64 -17.06 -2.82 11.70
CA GLN A 64 -17.35 -4.19 12.16
C GLN A 64 -16.18 -4.79 12.95
N CYS A 65 -14.94 -4.57 12.54
CA CYS A 65 -13.76 -4.99 13.29
C CYS A 65 -13.69 -4.36 14.69
N GLU A 66 -14.10 -3.09 14.83
CA GLU A 66 -14.21 -2.41 16.11
C GLU A 66 -15.36 -2.98 16.96
N GLU A 67 -16.58 -2.99 16.42
CA GLU A 67 -17.82 -3.38 17.11
C GLU A 67 -17.81 -4.83 17.58
N THR A 68 -17.16 -5.71 16.82
CA THR A 68 -17.13 -7.16 17.10
C THR A 68 -15.85 -7.61 17.80
N GLY A 69 -15.07 -6.67 18.33
CA GLY A 69 -13.96 -6.95 19.24
C GLY A 69 -12.63 -7.36 18.59
N ARG A 70 -12.50 -7.30 17.26
CA ARG A 70 -11.25 -7.65 16.57
C ARG A 70 -10.16 -6.64 16.92
N ILE A 71 -10.47 -5.35 16.89
CA ILE A 71 -9.50 -4.31 17.31
C ILE A 71 -9.15 -4.47 18.79
N ARG A 72 -10.15 -4.79 19.64
CA ARG A 72 -9.94 -5.00 21.07
C ARG A 72 -8.98 -6.16 21.38
N ASN A 73 -8.96 -7.22 20.57
CA ASN A 73 -7.98 -8.30 20.71
C ASN A 73 -6.54 -7.76 20.69
N PHE A 74 -6.23 -6.84 19.77
CA PHE A 74 -4.91 -6.24 19.66
C PHE A 74 -4.59 -5.31 20.82
N GLU A 75 -5.56 -4.53 21.31
CA GLU A 75 -5.37 -3.68 22.50
C GLU A 75 -5.01 -4.52 23.73
N VAL A 76 -5.68 -5.66 23.91
CA VAL A 76 -5.40 -6.59 25.01
C VAL A 76 -4.03 -7.25 24.82
N ALA A 77 -3.73 -7.74 23.62
CA ALA A 77 -2.45 -8.38 23.31
C ALA A 77 -1.26 -7.42 23.47
N SER A 78 -1.45 -6.12 23.20
CA SER A 78 -0.41 -5.11 23.36
C SER A 78 -0.25 -4.63 24.81
N GLY A 79 -1.10 -5.09 25.74
CA GLY A 79 -1.12 -4.61 27.13
C GLY A 79 -1.72 -3.22 27.32
N ASN A 80 -2.39 -2.67 26.31
CA ASN A 80 -3.08 -1.37 26.39
C ASN A 80 -4.52 -1.51 26.93
N ALA A 81 -4.97 -2.74 27.13
CA ALA A 81 -6.26 -3.09 27.66
C ALA A 81 -6.18 -4.35 28.52
N GLU A 82 -6.99 -4.40 29.58
CA GLU A 82 -7.20 -5.63 30.34
C GLU A 82 -8.32 -6.46 29.69
N GLY A 83 -8.19 -7.80 29.79
CA GLY A 83 -9.18 -8.74 29.27
C GLY A 83 -8.56 -10.03 28.74
N GLY A 84 -9.41 -10.89 28.20
CA GLY A 84 -9.01 -12.05 27.41
C GLY A 84 -9.28 -11.84 25.92
N PHE A 85 -9.40 -12.93 25.17
CA PHE A 85 -9.84 -12.90 23.79
C PHE A 85 -11.27 -12.35 23.68
N CYS A 86 -11.48 -11.35 22.82
CA CYS A 86 -12.69 -10.53 22.75
C CYS A 86 -13.56 -10.80 21.52
N SER A 87 -13.11 -11.64 20.59
CA SER A 87 -13.86 -12.05 19.41
C SER A 87 -14.27 -13.53 19.48
N VAL A 88 -14.81 -14.10 18.40
CA VAL A 88 -15.45 -15.43 18.42
C VAL A 88 -14.49 -16.54 18.00
N PHE A 89 -13.68 -16.30 16.97
CA PHE A 89 -12.86 -17.32 16.34
C PHE A 89 -11.37 -16.96 16.39
N PRO A 90 -10.47 -17.95 16.54
CA PRO A 90 -9.03 -17.69 16.65
C PRO A 90 -8.40 -17.06 15.39
N PHE A 91 -9.12 -17.03 14.27
CA PHE A 91 -8.68 -16.41 13.02
C PHE A 91 -9.29 -15.03 12.76
N ASP A 92 -10.06 -14.49 13.70
CA ASP A 92 -10.74 -13.19 13.55
C ASP A 92 -9.75 -12.02 13.35
N ASP A 93 -8.51 -12.17 13.81
CA ASP A 93 -7.44 -11.20 13.55
C ASP A 93 -7.16 -11.04 12.04
N SER A 94 -7.45 -12.08 11.24
CA SER A 94 -7.29 -12.03 9.77
C SER A 94 -8.21 -11.02 9.10
N ASP A 95 -9.36 -10.69 9.72
CA ASP A 95 -10.27 -9.69 9.17
C ASP A 95 -9.63 -8.30 9.18
N VAL A 96 -8.83 -7.97 10.20
CA VAL A 96 -8.06 -6.72 10.25
C VAL A 96 -6.99 -6.71 9.17
N TYR A 97 -6.25 -7.81 8.98
CA TYR A 97 -5.18 -7.89 7.98
C TYR A 97 -5.72 -7.73 6.55
N LYS A 98 -6.80 -8.45 6.21
CA LYS A 98 -7.44 -8.36 4.89
C LYS A 98 -8.06 -6.98 4.64
N THR A 99 -8.54 -6.31 5.69
CA THR A 99 -9.10 -4.96 5.57
C THR A 99 -7.99 -3.93 5.26
N ILE A 100 -6.84 -4.05 5.93
CA ILE A 100 -5.67 -3.20 5.64
C ILE A 100 -5.17 -3.47 4.22
N GLU A 101 -5.09 -4.74 3.80
CA GLU A 101 -4.73 -5.10 2.41
C GLU A 101 -5.66 -4.46 1.39
N ALA A 102 -6.98 -4.48 1.62
CA ALA A 102 -7.95 -3.85 0.74
C ALA A 102 -7.85 -2.31 0.69
N ALA A 103 -7.36 -1.68 1.77
CA ALA A 103 -7.25 -0.23 1.90
C ALA A 103 -5.89 0.35 1.45
N SER A 104 -4.90 -0.51 1.19
CA SER A 104 -3.51 -0.14 0.88
C SER A 104 -3.25 0.11 -0.60
#